data_AF-A0A6J3C0F0-F1
#
_entry.id   AF-A0A6J3C0F0-F1
#
_cell.length_a   1.000
_cell.length_b   1.000
_cell.length_c   1.000
_cell.angle_alpha   90.00
_cell.angle_beta   90.00
_cell.angle_gamma   90.00
#
_symmetry.space_group_name_H-M   'P 1'
#
loop_
_entity.id
_entity.type
_entity.pdbx_description
1 polymer ?
#
loop_
_entity_poly.entity_id
_entity_poly.type
_entity_poly.pdbx_seq_one_letter_code
_entity_poly.pdbx_strand_id
1 'polypeptide(L)'
;MTELLRYRSGFHYENLTIDRILKHLLITSLCSSGLAELDSNRYRVVLEVAGNSDAVILSGLEADTQYQVTVAALWGGHKYRSRPIVFRTLEPPRTSPQQDGGLVGATPRSSVAPPDPSPTFPTIRGVEIGIVVLVLIVWIGAIALFFNRWGKIRMLLPYQPDYKQEQLKVPGSSALAAATAGGTCAHSAPSACSKRHGMNGRVGATCGAGRSRNRPPSLSRFRYCCVLSTIYVDAIINHMTGTWSENVGTGGSTANFGEWHYPSVPYGRNDFNWPHCVISGNDYGCCPDRVRNCELSGLKDLNQGSEYVRSMIVGYMNSLIDIGVAGFRIDAAKHMWPSDLRVIYDRLHNLNTDHGFPSGARPYIYQEVIDLGGEAVSRDEYTPLAAVTEFKFGMELSRAFQGGNQLRWLVNWGPQWGLLASDVSLTFIDNHDNQRGHGAGGSILTYKQARQYKAAVAFMLAHPYGEPQLMSSFDFVNTEAGPPMDSSGNIISPSINSDNTCGNGWICEHRWRQIYQMVQFRNVALGTGVNDWWDNGGNQIAFCRGGQAFIAFNNEYWTLNQNLQTCLPAGTYCDIISGTRNGNSCTGKSVQVGNDGRATIIIGSDEYDMILAIHRGPQVRSK
;
A
#
# COMPACT_ATOMS: atom_id res chain seq x y z
N MET A 1 -14.73 13.50 25.04
CA MET A 1 -13.29 13.18 24.91
C MET A 1 -13.08 11.69 24.67
N THR A 2 -11.91 11.29 24.17
CA THR A 2 -11.54 9.87 23.93
C THR A 2 -10.33 9.52 24.79
N GLU A 3 -10.44 8.52 25.65
CA GLU A 3 -9.31 8.01 26.46
C GLU A 3 -8.97 6.56 26.06
N LEU A 4 -7.67 6.27 25.92
CA LEU A 4 -7.15 4.93 25.67
C LEU A 4 -6.58 4.36 26.98
N LEU A 5 -7.27 3.38 27.56
CA LEU A 5 -6.78 2.67 28.72
C LEU A 5 -6.09 1.38 28.28
N ARG A 6 -4.78 1.29 28.50
CA ARG A 6 -4.02 0.04 28.41
C ARG A 6 -4.02 -0.65 29.75
N TYR A 7 -4.38 -1.93 29.78
CA TYR A 7 -4.34 -2.74 31.00
C TYR A 7 -3.36 -3.90 30.85
N ARG A 8 -2.51 -4.14 31.85
CA ARG A 8 -1.74 -5.39 31.94
C ARG A 8 -2.63 -6.47 32.51
N SER A 9 -2.94 -7.50 31.73
CA SER A 9 -3.55 -8.72 32.25
C SER A 9 -2.53 -9.46 33.13
N GLY A 10 -2.56 -9.22 34.44
CA GLY A 10 -1.78 -9.97 35.43
C GLY A 10 -2.38 -11.35 35.73
N PHE A 11 -2.74 -12.12 34.70
CA PHE A 11 -3.19 -13.51 34.85
C PHE A 11 -2.16 -14.42 34.19
N HIS A 12 -1.18 -14.87 34.97
CA HIS A 12 -0.32 -15.99 34.60
C HIS A 12 -1.02 -17.28 35.03
N TYR A 13 -1.46 -18.08 34.07
CA TYR A 13 -1.65 -19.51 34.26
C TYR A 13 -1.03 -20.24 33.06
N GLU A 14 0.02 -21.00 33.35
CA GLU A 14 0.65 -21.91 32.40
C GLU A 14 -0.35 -23.01 32.03
N ASN A 15 -0.46 -23.27 30.73
CA ASN A 15 -1.30 -24.29 30.09
C ASN A 15 -2.81 -24.03 30.12
N LEU A 16 -3.32 -23.28 29.13
CA LEU A 16 -4.64 -23.48 28.52
C LEU A 16 -4.73 -22.67 27.20
N THR A 17 -5.04 -23.35 26.09
CA THR A 17 -5.51 -22.75 24.84
C THR A 17 -6.94 -22.24 25.04
N ILE A 18 -7.18 -20.95 24.84
CA ILE A 18 -8.43 -20.27 25.20
C ILE A 18 -9.16 -19.82 23.93
N ASP A 19 -10.28 -20.47 23.63
CA ASP A 19 -11.13 -20.16 22.47
C ASP A 19 -12.47 -19.50 22.85
N ARG A 20 -12.62 -19.00 24.08
CA ARG A 20 -13.73 -18.10 24.51
C ARG A 20 -13.54 -17.61 25.94
N ILE A 21 -13.03 -16.39 26.12
CA ILE A 21 -13.25 -15.61 27.36
C ILE A 21 -14.10 -14.39 26.99
N LEU A 22 -15.25 -14.25 27.66
CA LEU A 22 -16.07 -13.05 27.69
C LEU A 22 -15.50 -12.09 28.74
N LYS A 23 -14.99 -10.93 28.32
CA LYS A 23 -14.56 -9.84 29.21
C LYS A 23 -15.64 -8.76 29.21
N HIS A 24 -16.11 -8.37 30.40
CA HIS A 24 -17.03 -7.24 30.54
C HIS A 24 -16.31 -6.07 31.23
N LEU A 25 -16.36 -4.90 30.59
CA LEU A 25 -15.90 -3.64 31.16
C LEU A 25 -17.07 -2.94 31.86
N LEU A 26 -16.84 -2.47 33.08
CA LEU A 26 -17.86 -1.81 33.89
C LEU A 26 -17.37 -0.41 34.25
N ILE A 27 -18.13 0.60 33.82
CA ILE A 27 -17.79 2.02 33.98
C ILE A 27 -18.83 2.67 34.88
N THR A 28 -18.38 3.41 35.90
CA THR A 28 -19.25 4.15 36.83
C THR A 28 -18.73 5.57 36.97
N SER A 29 -19.60 6.58 36.83
CA SER A 29 -19.29 7.97 37.15
C SER A 29 -19.33 8.21 38.66
N LEU A 30 -18.35 8.94 39.20
CA LEU A 30 -18.29 9.34 40.60
C LEU A 30 -18.42 10.87 40.67
N CYS A 31 -19.57 11.35 41.14
CA CYS A 31 -19.76 12.77 41.40
C CYS A 31 -19.11 13.14 42.74
N SER A 32 -18.22 14.14 42.74
CA SER A 32 -17.63 14.70 43.95
C SER A 32 -17.97 16.18 44.05
N SER A 33 -18.98 16.52 44.84
CA SER A 33 -19.05 17.82 45.52
C SER A 33 -19.83 17.66 46.82
N GLY A 34 -19.27 18.22 47.89
CA GLY A 34 -19.97 18.35 49.15
C GLY A 34 -21.19 19.26 49.01
N LEU A 35 -22.18 18.98 49.88
CA LEU A 35 -23.40 19.74 50.16
C LEU A 35 -24.57 19.58 49.16
N ALA A 36 -25.38 18.56 49.46
CA ALA A 36 -26.85 18.50 49.46
C ALA A 36 -27.63 19.10 48.28
N GLU A 37 -28.07 18.24 47.35
CA GLU A 37 -29.48 17.83 47.16
C GLU A 37 -29.55 16.67 46.14
N LEU A 38 -30.50 15.76 46.33
CA LEU A 38 -30.60 14.47 45.63
C LEU A 38 -30.97 14.61 44.14
N ASP A 39 -30.10 14.14 43.24
CA ASP A 39 -30.52 13.30 42.11
C ASP A 39 -29.40 12.34 41.67
N SER A 40 -29.53 11.06 42.03
CA SER A 40 -28.47 10.06 41.91
C SER A 40 -28.45 9.40 40.52
N ASN A 41 -27.99 10.11 39.49
CA ASN A 41 -27.72 9.52 38.18
C ASN A 41 -26.35 8.81 38.16
N ARG A 42 -26.26 7.61 38.74
CA ARG A 42 -25.13 6.69 38.48
C ARG A 42 -25.38 5.95 37.17
N TYR A 43 -24.81 6.43 36.08
CA TYR A 43 -24.80 5.68 34.82
C TYR A 43 -23.82 4.50 34.93
N ARG A 44 -24.35 3.28 34.75
CA ARG A 44 -23.56 2.04 34.66
C ARG A 44 -23.57 1.56 33.23
N VAL A 45 -22.42 1.63 32.57
CA VAL A 45 -22.25 1.09 31.22
C VAL A 45 -21.48 -0.22 31.29
N VAL A 46 -22.03 -1.28 30.68
CA VAL A 46 -21.36 -2.57 30.54
C VAL A 46 -21.02 -2.76 29.07
N LEU A 47 -19.73 -2.83 28.75
CA LEU A 47 -19.24 -3.11 27.40
C LEU A 47 -18.66 -4.52 27.35
N GLU A 48 -19.02 -5.29 26.33
CA GLU A 48 -18.41 -6.58 26.03
C GLU A 48 -17.16 -6.37 25.17
N VAL A 49 -16.05 -6.98 25.58
CA VAL A 49 -14.74 -6.80 24.95
C VAL A 49 -14.20 -8.17 24.54
N ALA A 50 -13.69 -8.27 23.31
CA ALA A 50 -13.10 -9.48 22.78
C ALA A 50 -11.93 -9.97 23.68
N GLY A 51 -11.85 -11.28 23.89
CA GLY A 51 -10.87 -11.90 24.81
C GLY A 51 -9.40 -11.60 24.47
N ASN A 52 -9.10 -11.28 23.22
CA ASN A 52 -7.77 -10.98 22.68
C ASN A 52 -7.38 -9.49 22.69
N SER A 53 -8.25 -8.58 23.14
CA SER A 53 -7.91 -7.14 23.22
C SER A 53 -7.05 -6.83 24.45
N ASP A 54 -6.05 -5.96 24.30
CA ASP A 54 -5.14 -5.46 25.35
C ASP A 54 -5.38 -3.98 25.72
N ALA A 55 -6.32 -3.31 25.03
CA ALA A 55 -6.76 -1.96 25.31
C ALA A 55 -8.26 -1.78 25.04
N VAL A 56 -8.88 -0.78 25.67
CA VAL A 56 -10.26 -0.35 25.37
C VAL A 56 -10.28 1.17 25.21
N ILE A 57 -11.05 1.64 24.22
CA ILE A 57 -11.27 3.06 23.97
C ILE A 57 -12.62 3.46 24.58
N LEU A 58 -12.61 4.49 25.42
CA LEU A 58 -13.81 5.06 26.01
C LEU A 58 -14.15 6.37 25.28
N SER A 59 -15.34 6.45 24.72
CA SER A 59 -15.87 7.61 23.99
C SER A 59 -17.12 8.17 24.67
N GLY A 60 -17.37 9.47 24.50
CA GLY A 60 -18.56 10.13 25.06
C GLY A 60 -18.44 10.48 26.55
N LEU A 61 -17.22 10.53 27.09
CA LEU A 61 -17.00 10.99 28.47
C LEU A 61 -17.18 12.51 28.57
N GLU A 62 -17.88 12.94 29.62
CA GLU A 62 -18.06 14.34 30.01
C GLU A 62 -16.74 14.94 30.46
N ALA A 63 -16.56 16.24 30.25
CA ALA A 63 -15.35 16.95 30.68
C ALA A 63 -15.30 17.13 32.19
N ASP A 64 -14.09 17.24 32.73
CA ASP A 64 -13.81 17.42 34.16
C ASP A 64 -14.46 16.40 35.12
N THR A 65 -14.89 15.24 34.61
CA THR A 65 -15.63 14.23 35.39
C THR A 65 -14.73 13.07 35.79
N GLN A 66 -14.86 12.60 37.03
CA GLN A 66 -14.12 11.44 37.55
C GLN A 66 -14.88 10.14 37.26
N TYR A 67 -14.18 9.19 36.63
CA TYR A 67 -14.70 7.88 36.27
C TYR A 67 -13.95 6.77 36.99
N GLN A 68 -14.69 5.72 37.38
CA GLN A 68 -14.16 4.47 37.90
C GLN A 68 -14.45 3.33 36.93
N VAL A 69 -13.40 2.61 36.54
CA VAL A 69 -13.47 1.48 35.61
C VAL A 69 -13.01 0.20 36.29
N THR A 70 -13.77 -0.87 36.12
CA THR A 70 -13.42 -2.22 36.61
C THR A 70 -13.64 -3.24 35.50
N VAL A 71 -12.68 -4.13 35.30
CA VAL A 71 -12.79 -5.25 34.35
C VAL A 71 -13.29 -6.47 35.11
N ALA A 72 -14.32 -7.14 34.60
CA ALA A 72 -14.77 -8.43 35.11
C ALA A 72 -14.64 -9.51 34.05
N ALA A 73 -13.99 -10.62 34.39
CA ALA A 73 -13.98 -11.83 33.59
C ALA A 73 -14.98 -12.85 34.17
N LEU A 74 -15.74 -13.50 33.30
CA LEU A 74 -16.60 -14.63 33.65
C LEU A 74 -15.92 -15.91 33.16
N TRP A 75 -15.56 -16.80 34.07
CA TRP A 75 -14.93 -18.06 33.74
C TRP A 75 -15.48 -19.18 34.61
N GLY A 76 -15.95 -20.28 33.99
CA GLY A 76 -16.48 -21.44 34.70
C GLY A 76 -17.67 -21.15 35.63
N GLY A 77 -18.50 -20.14 35.33
CA GLY A 77 -19.60 -19.71 36.20
C GLY A 77 -19.18 -18.78 37.36
N HIS A 78 -17.88 -18.52 37.53
CA HIS A 78 -17.34 -17.62 38.54
C HIS A 78 -16.97 -16.25 37.94
N LYS A 79 -17.18 -15.18 38.72
CA LYS A 79 -16.90 -13.79 38.33
C LYS A 79 -15.64 -13.28 39.02
N TYR A 80 -14.63 -12.95 38.23
CA TYR A 80 -13.36 -12.39 38.70
C TYR A 80 -13.28 -10.91 38.34
N ARG A 81 -13.03 -10.02 39.31
CA ARG A 81 -12.97 -8.56 39.09
C ARG A 81 -11.56 -8.02 39.30
N SER A 82 -11.15 -7.08 38.46
CA SER A 82 -9.91 -6.32 38.64
C SER A 82 -10.02 -5.33 39.80
N ARG A 83 -8.88 -4.76 40.21
CA ARG A 83 -8.89 -3.54 41.01
C ARG A 83 -9.48 -2.39 40.18
N PRO A 84 -10.21 -1.45 40.81
CA PRO A 84 -10.76 -0.31 40.09
C PRO A 84 -9.66 0.67 39.68
N ILE A 85 -9.75 1.15 38.45
CA ILE A 85 -8.92 2.25 37.93
C ILE A 85 -9.78 3.50 37.96
N VAL A 86 -9.27 4.57 38.57
CA VAL A 86 -9.97 5.85 38.68
C VAL A 86 -9.19 6.91 37.90
N PHE A 87 -9.85 7.64 37.03
CA PHE A 87 -9.25 8.72 36.23
C PHE A 87 -10.24 9.87 36.06
N ARG A 88 -9.73 11.07 35.75
CA ARG A 88 -10.53 12.29 35.53
C ARG A 88 -10.19 12.87 34.16
N THR A 89 -11.20 13.20 33.39
CA THR A 89 -11.04 13.78 32.04
C THR A 89 -10.63 15.24 32.10
N LEU A 90 -9.75 15.70 31.20
CA LEU A 90 -9.19 17.07 31.20
C LEU A 90 -10.18 18.14 30.75
N GLU A 91 -10.07 19.38 31.25
CA GLU A 91 -10.87 20.51 30.77
C GLU A 91 -10.41 20.93 29.35
N PRO A 92 -11.33 21.25 28.42
CA PRO A 92 -10.96 21.80 27.11
C PRO A 92 -10.31 23.19 27.24
N PRO A 93 -9.39 23.59 26.32
CA PRO A 93 -8.71 24.88 26.42
C PRO A 93 -9.69 26.06 26.25
N ARG A 94 -9.64 27.03 27.18
CA ARG A 94 -10.35 28.31 27.04
C ARG A 94 -9.53 29.25 26.14
N THR A 95 -10.12 29.71 25.03
CA THR A 95 -9.59 30.83 24.25
C THR A 95 -10.24 32.13 24.70
N SER A 96 -9.45 33.13 25.10
CA SER A 96 -9.89 34.51 25.29
C SER A 96 -8.79 35.46 24.77
N PRO A 97 -9.12 36.51 23.99
CA PRO A 97 -8.13 37.46 23.49
C PRO A 97 -7.99 38.66 24.43
N GLN A 98 -6.76 39.07 24.72
CA GLN A 98 -6.48 40.29 25.48
C GLN A 98 -5.52 41.19 24.68
N GLN A 99 -5.97 42.41 24.39
CA GLN A 99 -5.16 43.56 23.97
C GLN A 99 -4.42 44.15 25.17
N ASP A 100 -3.19 44.64 24.97
CA ASP A 100 -2.77 45.95 25.48
C ASP A 100 -1.42 46.38 24.86
N GLY A 101 -1.26 47.70 24.67
CA GLY A 101 -0.08 48.34 24.08
C GLY A 101 0.82 49.07 25.10
N GLY A 102 1.92 49.66 24.62
CA GLY A 102 2.71 50.63 25.40
C GLY A 102 4.22 50.71 25.12
N LEU A 103 4.60 51.56 24.15
CA LEU A 103 5.66 52.59 24.10
C LEU A 103 7.01 52.54 24.89
N VAL A 104 8.02 53.10 24.18
CA VAL A 104 9.25 53.87 24.56
C VAL A 104 10.61 53.14 24.57
N GLY A 105 11.58 53.65 23.77
CA GLY A 105 13.02 53.49 24.04
C GLY A 105 14.03 53.74 22.89
N ALA A 106 14.39 55.01 22.67
CA ALA A 106 15.69 55.60 22.24
C ALA A 106 16.70 54.90 21.28
N THR A 107 17.13 55.66 20.27
CA THR A 107 18.32 55.55 19.37
C THR A 107 19.65 55.90 20.10
N PRO A 108 20.89 55.93 19.50
CA PRO A 108 21.35 55.73 18.08
C PRO A 108 22.70 54.96 17.88
N ARG A 109 23.03 54.58 16.63
CA ARG A 109 24.37 54.82 16.01
C ARG A 109 24.42 54.43 14.52
N SER A 110 25.03 55.30 13.73
CA SER A 110 25.21 55.27 12.28
C SER A 110 26.71 55.31 11.92
N SER A 111 27.12 54.62 10.85
CA SER A 111 28.14 55.04 9.85
C SER A 111 28.47 53.86 8.88
N VAL A 112 28.73 53.96 7.57
CA VAL A 112 28.78 55.04 6.55
C VAL A 112 28.87 54.38 5.12
N ALA A 113 28.21 55.01 4.12
CA ALA A 113 28.43 55.07 2.63
C ALA A 113 28.18 53.87 1.66
N PRO A 114 27.98 54.07 0.31
CA PRO A 114 27.61 55.25 -0.53
C PRO A 114 26.38 54.98 -1.47
N PRO A 115 25.95 55.91 -2.38
CA PRO A 115 24.55 56.02 -2.87
C PRO A 115 24.29 55.52 -4.30
N ASP A 116 23.03 55.11 -4.59
CA ASP A 116 22.22 55.42 -5.80
C ASP A 116 20.92 54.55 -5.85
N PRO A 117 19.94 54.78 -6.74
CA PRO A 117 19.09 55.95 -6.96
C PRO A 117 17.59 55.63 -6.69
N SER A 118 16.74 56.65 -6.63
CA SER A 118 15.29 56.55 -6.42
C SER A 118 14.58 55.66 -7.47
N PRO A 119 13.59 54.83 -7.09
CA PRO A 119 12.80 54.08 -8.07
C PRO A 119 11.79 55.01 -8.76
N THR A 120 11.90 55.11 -10.08
CA THR A 120 10.87 55.68 -10.95
C THR A 120 9.64 54.78 -10.96
N PHE A 121 8.50 55.28 -10.50
CA PHE A 121 7.21 54.59 -10.64
C PHE A 121 6.79 54.55 -12.11
N PRO A 122 6.36 53.39 -12.65
CA PRO A 122 5.89 53.28 -14.02
C PRO A 122 4.55 54.02 -14.19
N THR A 123 4.49 54.91 -15.18
CA THR A 123 3.26 55.57 -15.62
C THR A 123 2.38 54.57 -16.38
N ILE A 124 1.41 53.98 -15.68
CA ILE A 124 0.41 53.06 -16.23
C ILE A 124 -0.43 53.82 -17.28
N ARG A 125 -0.44 53.33 -18.52
CA ARG A 125 -1.26 53.93 -19.59
C ARG A 125 -2.71 53.48 -19.42
N GLY A 126 -3.68 54.38 -19.56
CA GLY A 126 -5.11 54.05 -19.39
C GLY A 126 -5.63 52.90 -20.27
N VAL A 127 -4.91 52.55 -21.34
CA VAL A 127 -5.18 51.38 -22.19
C VAL A 127 -4.94 50.05 -21.47
N GLU A 128 -3.90 49.95 -20.63
CA GLU A 128 -3.58 48.72 -19.88
C GLU A 128 -4.65 48.43 -18.83
N ILE A 129 -5.16 49.48 -18.18
CA ILE A 129 -6.30 49.38 -17.25
C ILE A 129 -7.55 48.90 -18.00
N GLY A 130 -7.79 49.43 -19.21
CA GLY A 130 -8.90 49.00 -20.05
C GLY A 130 -8.87 47.51 -20.40
N ILE A 131 -7.68 46.98 -20.73
CA ILE A 131 -7.50 45.55 -21.05
C ILE A 131 -7.73 44.69 -19.80
N VAL A 132 -7.17 45.06 -18.66
CA VAL A 132 -7.34 44.30 -17.40
C VAL A 132 -8.81 44.27 -16.98
N VAL A 133 -9.53 45.40 -17.08
CA VAL A 133 -10.95 45.47 -16.76
C VAL A 133 -11.77 44.60 -17.72
N LEU A 134 -11.45 44.60 -19.02
CA LEU A 134 -12.15 43.77 -20.00
C LEU A 134 -11.94 42.27 -19.74
N VAL A 135 -10.71 41.87 -19.40
CA VAL A 135 -10.41 40.47 -19.02
C VAL A 135 -11.17 40.06 -17.76
N LEU A 136 -11.26 40.93 -16.75
CA LEU A 136 -12.02 40.66 -15.53
C LEU A 136 -13.53 40.52 -15.79
N ILE A 137 -14.10 41.33 -16.68
CA ILE A 137 -15.52 41.22 -17.08
C ILE A 137 -15.79 39.89 -17.79
N VAL A 138 -14.89 39.47 -18.70
CA VAL A 138 -15.00 38.17 -19.38
C VAL A 138 -14.90 37.01 -18.37
N TRP A 139 -14.01 37.12 -17.38
CA TRP A 139 -13.87 36.13 -16.31
C TRP A 139 -15.11 36.02 -15.42
N ILE A 140 -15.72 37.16 -15.04
CA ILE A 140 -16.97 37.17 -14.28
C ILE A 140 -18.11 36.53 -15.11
N GLY A 141 -18.16 36.80 -16.41
CA GLY A 141 -19.12 36.18 -17.33
C GLY A 141 -18.95 34.65 -17.40
N ALA A 142 -17.72 34.16 -17.46
CA ALA A 142 -17.42 32.72 -17.47
C ALA A 142 -17.80 32.04 -16.14
N ILE A 143 -17.53 32.70 -15.00
CA ILE A 143 -17.92 32.21 -13.67
C ILE A 143 -19.46 32.18 -13.54
N ALA A 144 -20.15 33.23 -13.99
CA ALA A 144 -21.60 33.27 -13.96
C ALA A 144 -22.22 32.17 -14.84
N LEU A 145 -21.69 31.94 -16.04
CA LEU A 145 -22.11 30.83 -16.90
C LEU A 145 -21.83 29.47 -16.26
N PHE A 146 -20.69 29.31 -15.59
CA PHE A 146 -20.35 28.10 -14.86
C PHE A 146 -21.39 27.80 -13.78
N PHE A 147 -21.71 28.76 -12.90
CA PHE A 147 -22.72 28.56 -11.86
C PHE A 147 -24.14 28.39 -12.40
N ASN A 148 -24.50 29.09 -13.49
CA ASN A 148 -25.85 29.00 -14.07
C ASN A 148 -26.09 27.67 -14.82
N ARG A 149 -25.03 27.06 -15.39
CA ARG A 149 -25.10 25.69 -15.97
C ARG A 149 -24.96 24.60 -14.91
N TRP A 150 -24.08 24.77 -13.92
CA TRP A 150 -23.87 23.76 -12.86
C TRP A 150 -25.00 23.71 -11.84
N GLY A 151 -25.68 24.84 -11.56
CA GLY A 151 -26.82 24.89 -10.64
C GLY A 151 -28.02 24.05 -11.09
N LYS A 152 -28.18 23.82 -12.41
CA LYS A 152 -29.26 22.98 -12.96
C LYS A 152 -29.00 21.47 -12.86
N ILE A 153 -27.78 21.03 -12.56
CA ILE A 153 -27.42 19.60 -12.52
C ILE A 153 -27.57 18.99 -11.11
N ARG A 154 -27.70 19.80 -10.05
CA ARG A 154 -27.84 19.32 -8.66
C ARG A 154 -29.20 19.61 -8.02
N MET A 155 -30.27 19.28 -8.72
CA MET A 155 -31.61 19.20 -8.12
C MET A 155 -32.12 17.76 -7.99
N LEU A 156 -31.20 16.81 -7.78
CA LEU A 156 -31.52 15.51 -7.17
C LEU A 156 -30.93 15.53 -5.76
N LEU A 157 -31.77 15.91 -4.79
CA LEU A 157 -31.44 15.72 -3.38
C LEU A 157 -31.17 14.23 -3.12
N PRO A 158 -30.16 13.86 -2.31
CA PRO A 158 -30.09 12.53 -1.77
C PRO A 158 -31.30 12.32 -0.85
N TYR A 159 -32.12 11.33 -1.17
CA TYR A 159 -33.16 10.80 -0.29
C TYR A 159 -32.52 10.35 1.03
N GLN A 160 -32.72 11.10 2.11
CA GLN A 160 -32.47 10.65 3.47
C GLN A 160 -33.74 9.95 3.96
N PRO A 161 -33.74 8.62 4.22
CA PRO A 161 -34.84 8.00 4.91
C PRO A 161 -34.86 8.44 6.38
N ASP A 162 -35.99 8.99 6.78
CA ASP A 162 -36.37 9.35 8.14
C ASP A 162 -36.56 8.05 8.96
N TYR A 163 -35.65 7.74 9.88
CA TYR A 163 -35.77 6.59 10.76
C TYR A 163 -36.73 6.92 11.92
N LYS A 164 -38.01 6.63 11.73
CA LYS A 164 -38.93 6.48 12.86
C LYS A 164 -38.58 5.19 13.61
N GLN A 165 -38.32 5.34 14.91
CA GLN A 165 -38.19 4.21 15.83
C GLN A 165 -39.52 3.45 15.89
N GLU A 166 -39.63 2.35 15.16
CA GLU A 166 -40.57 1.29 15.50
C GLU A 166 -39.87 0.23 16.34
N GLN A 167 -40.41 0.01 17.54
CA GLN A 167 -39.97 -0.99 18.50
C GLN A 167 -40.10 -2.39 17.89
N LEU A 168 -38.97 -3.08 17.74
CA LEU A 168 -38.93 -4.52 17.49
C LEU A 168 -39.49 -5.26 18.71
N LYS A 169 -40.74 -5.71 18.57
CA LYS A 169 -41.43 -6.64 19.46
C LYS A 169 -40.75 -8.01 19.34
N VAL A 170 -40.11 -8.46 20.42
CA VAL A 170 -39.59 -9.83 20.56
C VAL A 170 -40.73 -10.74 20.99
N PRO A 171 -40.94 -11.89 20.31
CA PRO A 171 -41.58 -13.04 20.95
C PRO A 171 -40.67 -14.26 20.96
N GLY A 172 -40.32 -14.69 22.18
CA GLY A 172 -40.75 -16.00 22.66
C GLY A 172 -39.86 -17.20 22.38
N SER A 173 -39.02 -17.54 23.34
CA SER A 173 -38.41 -18.84 23.57
C SER A 173 -39.45 -19.94 23.86
N SER A 174 -39.28 -21.13 23.28
CA SER A 174 -39.67 -22.45 23.79
C SER A 174 -39.06 -23.50 22.85
N ALA A 175 -38.58 -24.68 23.20
CA ALA A 175 -38.35 -25.38 24.47
C ALA A 175 -37.28 -26.47 24.21
N LEU A 176 -36.64 -26.95 25.27
CA LEU A 176 -35.74 -28.11 25.29
C LEU A 176 -36.39 -29.40 24.76
N ALA A 177 -35.57 -30.27 24.15
CA ALA A 177 -35.58 -31.69 24.44
C ALA A 177 -34.17 -32.29 24.21
N ALA A 178 -33.66 -32.95 25.24
CA ALA A 178 -32.36 -33.63 25.27
C ALA A 178 -32.43 -35.03 24.65
N ALA A 179 -31.32 -35.50 24.07
CA ALA A 179 -30.96 -36.91 24.07
C ALA A 179 -29.44 -37.08 23.90
N THR A 180 -28.92 -37.90 24.79
CA THR A 180 -27.54 -38.29 25.11
C THR A 180 -26.92 -39.35 24.18
N ALA A 181 -25.60 -39.55 24.39
CA ALA A 181 -24.71 -40.67 24.01
C ALA A 181 -23.79 -40.33 22.82
N GLY A 182 -22.47 -40.47 22.86
CA GLY A 182 -21.55 -41.21 23.73
C GLY A 182 -20.47 -41.81 22.83
N GLY A 183 -19.17 -41.69 23.16
CA GLY A 183 -18.11 -42.36 22.39
C GLY A 183 -16.74 -41.70 22.43
N THR A 184 -15.95 -42.09 23.42
CA THR A 184 -14.52 -41.87 23.61
C THR A 184 -13.63 -42.54 22.56
N CYS A 185 -12.44 -41.99 22.28
CA CYS A 185 -11.19 -42.74 22.21
C CYS A 185 -9.97 -41.80 22.35
N ALA A 186 -9.10 -42.12 23.29
CA ALA A 186 -7.85 -41.47 23.60
C ALA A 186 -6.68 -42.29 23.04
N HIS A 187 -5.58 -41.65 22.62
CA HIS A 187 -4.26 -42.26 22.66
C HIS A 187 -3.15 -41.22 22.91
N SER A 188 -2.21 -41.67 23.70
CA SER A 188 -1.22 -40.98 24.51
C SER A 188 0.11 -40.78 23.76
N ALA A 189 0.85 -39.74 24.17
CA ALA A 189 2.25 -39.46 23.84
C ALA A 189 3.22 -40.54 24.41
N PRO A 190 4.56 -40.48 24.19
CA PRO A 190 5.39 -39.44 24.82
C PRO A 190 6.60 -38.91 24.00
N SER A 191 7.00 -37.72 24.46
CA SER A 191 8.20 -36.91 24.23
C SER A 191 9.54 -37.58 24.59
N ALA A 192 10.62 -37.14 23.93
CA ALA A 192 11.97 -37.16 24.48
C ALA A 192 12.68 -35.81 24.23
N CYS A 193 13.28 -35.29 25.30
CA CYS A 193 13.94 -34.00 25.41
C CYS A 193 15.42 -34.27 25.74
N SER A 194 16.36 -33.57 25.12
CA SER A 194 17.77 -33.57 25.56
C SER A 194 18.41 -32.19 25.41
N LYS A 195 19.05 -31.75 26.49
CA LYS A 195 19.84 -30.53 26.67
C LYS A 195 21.31 -30.80 26.33
N ARG A 196 22.04 -29.81 25.77
CA ARG A 196 23.25 -29.19 26.38
C ARG A 196 24.00 -28.18 25.47
N HIS A 197 24.39 -27.07 26.13
CA HIS A 197 25.60 -26.21 26.02
C HIS A 197 26.00 -25.48 24.71
N GLY A 198 25.63 -24.19 24.64
CA GLY A 198 26.50 -23.03 24.93
C GLY A 198 27.93 -22.95 24.39
N MET A 199 28.17 -22.06 23.43
CA MET A 199 29.43 -21.32 23.28
C MET A 199 29.19 -19.91 22.72
N ASN A 200 29.87 -18.95 23.35
CA ASN A 200 29.82 -17.51 23.09
C ASN A 200 30.49 -17.13 21.76
N GLY A 201 29.88 -16.21 21.02
CA GLY A 201 30.49 -15.49 19.90
C GLY A 201 29.61 -14.33 19.47
N ARG A 202 29.75 -13.18 20.15
CA ARG A 202 29.07 -11.93 19.76
C ARG A 202 29.81 -11.33 18.56
N VAL A 203 29.21 -11.40 17.38
CA VAL A 203 29.47 -10.46 16.28
C VAL A 203 28.20 -9.63 16.13
N GLY A 204 28.29 -8.35 16.51
CA GLY A 204 27.18 -7.41 16.40
C GLY A 204 27.06 -6.90 14.97
N ALA A 205 26.10 -7.42 14.22
CA ALA A 205 25.64 -6.80 12.98
C ALA A 205 24.51 -5.81 13.31
N THR A 206 24.76 -4.52 13.15
CA THR A 206 23.76 -3.45 13.22
C THR A 206 23.10 -3.29 11.85
N CYS A 207 21.88 -3.81 11.69
CA CYS A 207 21.06 -3.55 10.50
C CYS A 207 20.53 -2.12 10.54
N GLY A 208 20.69 -1.39 9.43
CA GLY A 208 20.17 -0.03 9.26
C GLY A 208 18.66 0.02 9.45
N ALA A 209 18.21 0.96 10.27
CA ALA A 209 16.80 1.18 10.53
C ALA A 209 16.24 2.12 9.49
N GLY A 210 15.37 1.66 8.58
CA GLY A 210 14.54 2.58 7.80
C GLY A 210 13.52 3.30 8.68
N ARG A 211 12.93 4.41 8.20
CA ARG A 211 11.80 5.09 8.88
C ARG A 211 10.61 4.15 9.15
N SER A 212 10.57 2.98 8.50
CA SER A 212 9.63 1.87 8.74
C SER A 212 9.80 1.11 10.08
N ARG A 213 10.80 1.47 10.91
CA ARG A 213 11.07 1.12 12.35
C ARG A 213 12.46 0.49 12.55
N ASN A 214 13.08 0.81 13.68
CA ASN A 214 14.20 0.07 14.31
C ASN A 214 13.83 -1.41 14.56
N ARG A 215 14.86 -2.28 14.69
CA ARG A 215 14.77 -3.69 15.11
C ARG A 215 13.63 -3.86 16.13
N PRO A 216 12.57 -4.65 15.84
CA PRO A 216 11.43 -4.72 16.74
C PRO A 216 11.88 -5.23 18.11
N PRO A 217 11.34 -4.72 19.24
CA PRO A 217 11.67 -5.22 20.58
C PRO A 217 11.27 -6.68 20.86
N SER A 218 10.88 -7.45 19.85
CA SER A 218 10.80 -8.91 19.90
C SER A 218 10.66 -9.47 18.48
N LEU A 219 11.22 -10.67 18.24
CA LEU A 219 10.99 -11.54 17.07
C LEU A 219 9.50 -11.82 16.76
N SER A 220 8.56 -11.26 17.52
CA SER A 220 7.12 -11.52 17.42
C SER A 220 6.51 -10.99 16.12
N ARG A 221 6.86 -9.79 15.66
CA ARG A 221 6.24 -9.21 14.44
C ARG A 221 6.59 -9.93 13.15
N PHE A 222 7.83 -10.42 13.01
CA PHE A 222 8.21 -11.26 11.88
C PHE A 222 7.48 -12.61 11.94
N ARG A 223 7.33 -13.21 13.13
CA ARG A 223 6.56 -14.44 13.31
C ARG A 223 5.07 -14.31 12.94
N TYR A 224 4.42 -13.16 13.14
CA TYR A 224 3.01 -12.97 12.77
C TYR A 224 2.79 -12.81 11.25
N CYS A 225 3.75 -12.26 10.50
CA CYS A 225 3.69 -12.26 9.02
C CYS A 225 3.99 -13.65 8.43
N CYS A 226 4.88 -14.42 9.08
CA CYS A 226 5.38 -15.68 8.55
C CYS A 226 4.38 -16.85 8.55
N VAL A 227 3.17 -16.69 9.10
CA VAL A 227 2.18 -17.77 9.00
C VAL A 227 1.52 -17.80 7.60
N LEU A 228 1.48 -16.68 6.85
CA LEU A 228 0.77 -16.61 5.56
C LEU A 228 1.30 -15.58 4.52
N SER A 229 2.42 -14.86 4.72
CA SER A 229 2.85 -13.80 3.78
C SER A 229 4.35 -13.79 3.48
N THR A 230 4.67 -13.89 2.19
CA THR A 230 6.01 -13.80 1.60
C THR A 230 6.45 -12.32 1.54
N ILE A 231 7.67 -12.01 1.98
CA ILE A 231 8.22 -10.64 2.00
C ILE A 231 9.39 -10.53 1.01
N TYR A 232 9.38 -9.46 0.21
CA TYR A 232 10.48 -9.08 -0.68
C TYR A 232 11.09 -7.77 -0.21
N VAL A 233 12.41 -7.72 -0.04
CA VAL A 233 13.11 -6.51 0.41
C VAL A 233 13.61 -5.70 -0.78
N ASP A 234 13.48 -4.39 -0.69
CA ASP A 234 14.15 -3.46 -1.60
C ASP A 234 15.62 -3.29 -1.21
N ALA A 235 16.52 -3.83 -2.03
CA ALA A 235 17.95 -3.90 -1.76
C ALA A 235 18.70 -2.84 -2.57
N ILE A 236 19.03 -1.74 -1.90
CA ILE A 236 19.83 -0.64 -2.43
C ILE A 236 21.31 -0.98 -2.24
N ILE A 237 21.91 -1.60 -3.26
CA ILE A 237 23.29 -2.13 -3.21
C ILE A 237 24.21 -1.53 -4.28
N ASN A 238 23.69 -0.62 -5.12
CA ASN A 238 24.47 0.11 -6.11
C ASN A 238 25.32 1.21 -5.46
N HIS A 239 24.73 1.97 -4.54
CA HIS A 239 25.29 3.22 -4.06
C HIS A 239 25.04 3.43 -2.56
N MET A 240 25.71 4.42 -2.00
CA MET A 240 25.45 4.94 -0.66
C MET A 240 24.70 6.28 -0.74
N THR A 241 25.18 7.37 -0.13
CA THR A 241 24.43 8.64 -0.13
C THR A 241 24.88 9.58 -1.25
N GLY A 242 24.03 10.56 -1.55
CA GLY A 242 24.45 11.82 -2.18
C GLY A 242 25.09 12.77 -1.15
N THR A 243 25.26 14.03 -1.53
CA THR A 243 25.72 15.09 -0.61
C THR A 243 24.52 15.88 -0.09
N TRP A 244 24.41 16.00 1.24
CA TRP A 244 23.30 16.68 1.91
C TRP A 244 23.79 17.54 3.08
N SER A 245 22.89 18.35 3.65
CA SER A 245 23.19 19.18 4.82
C SER A 245 23.28 18.38 6.12
N GLU A 246 22.53 17.29 6.23
CA GLU A 246 22.57 16.36 7.37
C GLU A 246 23.30 15.08 6.96
N ASN A 247 24.15 14.57 7.86
CA ASN A 247 24.97 13.40 7.63
C ASN A 247 24.74 12.25 8.63
N VAL A 248 23.61 12.28 9.33
CA VAL A 248 23.19 11.26 10.29
C VAL A 248 22.07 10.44 9.67
N GLY A 249 22.31 9.15 9.50
CA GLY A 249 21.30 8.19 9.05
C GLY A 249 20.31 7.86 10.16
N THR A 250 19.17 7.30 9.77
CA THR A 250 18.05 6.92 10.65
C THR A 250 18.41 5.89 11.74
N GLY A 251 19.51 5.14 11.56
CA GLY A 251 20.09 4.26 12.60
C GLY A 251 21.10 4.95 13.52
N GLY A 252 21.22 6.28 13.49
CA GLY A 252 22.22 7.05 14.24
C GLY A 252 23.65 6.96 13.69
N SER A 253 23.85 6.26 12.58
CA SER A 253 25.13 6.15 11.87
C SER A 253 25.47 7.43 11.14
N THR A 254 26.75 7.76 11.00
CA THR A 254 27.19 8.97 10.28
C THR A 254 27.79 8.62 8.92
N ALA A 255 27.88 9.63 8.04
CA ALA A 255 28.59 9.56 6.78
C ALA A 255 29.48 10.80 6.59
N ASN A 256 30.65 10.64 5.99
CA ASN A 256 31.42 11.75 5.44
C ASN A 256 31.40 11.66 3.91
N PHE A 257 30.52 12.46 3.31
CA PHE A 257 30.21 12.40 1.88
C PHE A 257 31.42 12.72 0.99
N GLY A 258 32.22 13.72 1.38
CA GLY A 258 33.38 14.19 0.61
C GLY A 258 34.57 13.23 0.66
N GLU A 259 34.56 12.25 1.57
CA GLU A 259 35.60 11.24 1.72
C GLU A 259 35.13 9.83 1.37
N TRP A 260 33.88 9.67 0.91
CA TRP A 260 33.26 8.36 0.66
C TRP A 260 33.39 7.43 1.86
N HIS A 261 33.19 7.97 3.07
CA HIS A 261 33.46 7.26 4.30
C HIS A 261 32.17 7.01 5.08
N TYR A 262 31.88 5.72 5.32
CA TYR A 262 30.67 5.21 5.97
C TYR A 262 31.06 4.26 7.11
N PRO A 263 31.39 4.78 8.30
CA PRO A 263 32.04 4.01 9.37
C PRO A 263 31.23 2.84 9.93
N SER A 264 29.89 2.89 9.83
CA SER A 264 29.04 1.83 10.38
C SER A 264 29.00 0.56 9.54
N VAL A 265 29.53 0.60 8.30
CA VAL A 265 29.58 -0.59 7.44
C VAL A 265 30.80 -1.47 7.78
N PRO A 266 32.07 -1.04 7.74
CA PRO A 266 32.70 0.24 7.38
C PRO A 266 33.17 0.30 5.92
N TYR A 267 32.73 1.30 5.14
CA TYR A 267 33.27 1.59 3.81
C TYR A 267 34.13 2.84 3.81
N GLY A 268 35.20 2.83 3.03
CA GLY A 268 36.06 3.97 2.73
C GLY A 268 36.28 4.14 1.23
N ARG A 269 37.09 5.14 0.83
CA ARG A 269 37.29 5.53 -0.58
C ARG A 269 37.61 4.40 -1.56
N ASN A 270 38.31 3.35 -1.12
CA ASN A 270 38.69 2.21 -1.95
C ASN A 270 37.54 1.24 -2.27
N ASP A 271 36.40 1.39 -1.58
CA ASP A 271 35.21 0.57 -1.77
C ASP A 271 34.25 1.14 -2.82
N PHE A 272 34.62 2.27 -3.43
CA PHE A 272 33.84 2.99 -4.43
C PHE A 272 34.59 3.05 -5.76
N ASN A 273 33.84 3.20 -6.85
CA ASN A 273 34.42 3.23 -8.19
C ASN A 273 35.39 4.41 -8.37
N TRP A 274 36.47 4.16 -9.12
CA TRP A 274 37.56 5.10 -9.40
C TRP A 274 38.01 4.99 -10.87
N PRO A 275 38.30 6.11 -11.56
CA PRO A 275 38.22 7.50 -11.09
C PRO A 275 36.78 7.96 -10.80
N HIS A 276 36.64 8.97 -9.93
CA HIS A 276 35.32 9.57 -9.67
C HIS A 276 34.76 10.22 -10.95
N CYS A 277 33.49 9.93 -11.24
CA CYS A 277 32.72 10.53 -12.31
C CYS A 277 31.23 10.55 -11.94
N VAL A 278 30.44 11.34 -12.67
CA VAL A 278 28.98 11.42 -12.55
C VAL A 278 28.38 11.06 -13.91
N ILE A 279 27.32 10.25 -13.91
CA ILE A 279 26.63 9.85 -15.14
C ILE A 279 26.04 11.10 -15.80
N SER A 280 26.34 11.27 -17.09
CA SER A 280 25.74 12.29 -17.95
C SER A 280 24.70 11.66 -18.88
N GLY A 281 23.71 12.43 -19.33
CA GLY A 281 22.60 11.88 -20.13
C GLY A 281 23.05 11.23 -21.44
N ASN A 282 24.12 11.72 -22.06
CA ASN A 282 24.71 11.12 -23.26
C ASN A 282 25.41 9.77 -23.00
N ASP A 283 25.79 9.47 -21.75
CA ASP A 283 26.47 8.21 -21.42
C ASP A 283 25.56 7.00 -21.69
N TYR A 284 24.25 7.15 -21.48
CA TYR A 284 23.27 6.10 -21.79
C TYR A 284 23.22 5.74 -23.28
N GLY A 285 23.66 6.63 -24.18
CA GLY A 285 23.66 6.37 -25.63
C GLY A 285 24.89 5.63 -26.15
N CYS A 286 26.01 5.60 -25.40
CA CYS A 286 27.30 5.14 -25.92
C CYS A 286 28.16 4.32 -24.95
N CYS A 287 27.95 4.51 -23.66
CA CYS A 287 29.04 4.39 -22.70
C CYS A 287 28.57 3.54 -21.50
N PRO A 288 28.38 2.22 -21.70
CA PRO A 288 27.84 1.33 -20.68
C PRO A 288 28.75 1.21 -19.45
N ASP A 289 30.06 1.41 -19.63
CA ASP A 289 31.03 1.49 -18.55
C ASP A 289 30.76 2.69 -17.63
N ARG A 290 30.44 3.86 -18.19
CA ARG A 290 30.08 5.04 -17.41
C ARG A 290 28.75 4.89 -16.70
N VAL A 291 27.76 4.27 -17.36
CA VAL A 291 26.45 3.97 -16.75
C VAL A 291 26.61 3.09 -15.50
N ARG A 292 27.64 2.22 -15.46
CA ARG A 292 27.87 1.26 -14.36
C ARG A 292 28.95 1.64 -13.35
N ASN A 293 29.81 2.60 -13.67
CA ASN A 293 30.96 2.95 -12.83
C ASN A 293 30.94 4.41 -12.33
N CYS A 294 30.01 5.23 -12.81
CA CYS A 294 29.88 6.63 -12.40
C CYS A 294 28.70 6.83 -11.45
N GLU A 295 28.77 7.89 -10.63
CA GLU A 295 27.73 8.22 -9.65
C GLU A 295 26.41 8.60 -10.35
N LEU A 296 25.36 7.82 -10.11
CA LEU A 296 23.98 8.14 -10.48
C LEU A 296 23.52 9.34 -9.66
N SER A 297 23.28 10.49 -10.29
CA SER A 297 22.85 11.72 -9.60
C SER A 297 23.72 12.13 -8.40
N GLY A 298 25.03 11.80 -8.45
CA GLY A 298 25.99 12.10 -7.38
C GLY A 298 25.92 11.16 -6.16
N LEU A 299 25.17 10.06 -6.25
CA LEU A 299 25.13 9.01 -5.24
C LEU A 299 26.45 8.22 -5.26
N LYS A 300 27.07 8.03 -4.10
CA LYS A 300 28.42 7.42 -4.00
C LYS A 300 28.39 5.97 -4.48
N ASP A 301 28.99 5.72 -5.64
CA ASP A 301 28.87 4.48 -6.40
C ASP A 301 29.84 3.39 -5.91
N LEU A 302 29.29 2.29 -5.37
CA LEU A 302 30.08 1.21 -4.79
C LEU A 302 30.79 0.42 -5.89
N ASN A 303 32.00 -0.07 -5.60
CA ASN A 303 32.71 -0.97 -6.50
C ASN A 303 32.34 -2.42 -6.19
N GLN A 304 31.29 -2.95 -6.83
CA GLN A 304 30.88 -4.35 -6.65
C GLN A 304 31.87 -5.34 -7.30
N GLY A 305 32.92 -4.88 -7.98
CA GLY A 305 34.06 -5.71 -8.40
C GLY A 305 34.98 -6.09 -7.23
N SER A 306 34.95 -5.32 -6.13
CA SER A 306 35.73 -5.60 -4.91
C SER A 306 35.16 -6.77 -4.13
N GLU A 307 36.01 -7.73 -3.77
CA GLU A 307 35.61 -8.87 -2.92
C GLU A 307 35.09 -8.42 -1.56
N TYR A 308 35.68 -7.35 -0.98
CA TYR A 308 35.22 -6.81 0.29
C TYR A 308 33.79 -6.28 0.17
N VAL A 309 33.51 -5.45 -0.84
CA VAL A 309 32.16 -4.90 -1.09
C VAL A 309 31.14 -6.02 -1.33
N ARG A 310 31.48 -7.02 -2.17
CA ARG A 310 30.62 -8.20 -2.39
C ARG A 310 30.33 -8.93 -1.07
N SER A 311 31.34 -9.16 -0.23
CA SER A 311 31.16 -9.86 1.05
C SER A 311 30.21 -9.13 1.99
N MET A 312 30.29 -7.79 2.02
CA MET A 312 29.42 -6.95 2.84
C MET A 312 27.98 -6.97 2.33
N ILE A 313 27.77 -6.88 1.01
CA ILE A 313 26.45 -6.99 0.39
C ILE A 313 25.84 -8.37 0.65
N VAL A 314 26.60 -9.45 0.42
CA VAL A 314 26.15 -10.84 0.66
C VAL A 314 25.82 -11.04 2.13
N GLY A 315 26.64 -10.55 3.07
CA GLY A 315 26.37 -10.63 4.50
C GLY A 315 25.07 -9.92 4.90
N TYR A 316 24.82 -8.73 4.35
CA TYR A 316 23.57 -8.00 4.52
C TYR A 316 22.36 -8.80 4.00
N MET A 317 22.40 -9.27 2.76
CA MET A 317 21.29 -9.99 2.14
C MET A 317 21.04 -11.34 2.82
N ASN A 318 22.08 -12.09 3.18
CA ASN A 318 21.94 -13.36 3.91
C ASN A 318 21.33 -13.15 5.29
N SER A 319 21.67 -12.07 5.99
CA SER A 319 21.03 -11.75 7.28
C SER A 319 19.52 -11.51 7.15
N LEU A 320 19.06 -11.05 5.99
CA LEU A 320 17.63 -10.87 5.69
C LEU A 320 16.95 -12.20 5.33
N ILE A 321 17.62 -13.06 4.55
CA ILE A 321 17.14 -14.42 4.26
C ILE A 321 16.97 -15.21 5.56
N ASP A 322 17.95 -15.12 6.46
CA ASP A 322 17.97 -15.84 7.73
C ASP A 322 16.77 -15.47 8.64
N ILE A 323 16.22 -14.24 8.52
CA ILE A 323 15.03 -13.79 9.26
C ILE A 323 13.70 -14.01 8.51
N GLY A 324 13.73 -14.66 7.35
CA GLY A 324 12.54 -15.10 6.61
C GLY A 324 12.15 -14.26 5.39
N VAL A 325 13.03 -13.40 4.88
CA VAL A 325 12.82 -12.72 3.59
C VAL A 325 12.89 -13.73 2.45
N ALA A 326 11.94 -13.63 1.51
CA ALA A 326 11.79 -14.59 0.41
C ALA A 326 12.51 -14.19 -0.88
N GLY A 327 12.98 -12.95 -0.95
CA GLY A 327 13.55 -12.40 -2.17
C GLY A 327 13.81 -10.91 -2.12
N PHE A 328 14.29 -10.37 -3.23
CA PHE A 328 14.81 -9.01 -3.32
C PHE A 328 14.39 -8.30 -4.61
N ARG A 329 13.94 -7.05 -4.49
CA ARG A 329 14.05 -6.05 -5.56
C ARG A 329 15.48 -5.54 -5.53
N ILE A 330 16.18 -5.61 -6.65
CA ILE A 330 17.52 -5.05 -6.78
C ILE A 330 17.38 -3.68 -7.41
N ASP A 331 17.51 -2.65 -6.57
CA ASP A 331 17.46 -1.24 -6.97
C ASP A 331 18.60 -0.90 -7.94
N ALA A 332 18.32 -0.07 -8.93
CA ALA A 332 19.31 0.46 -9.86
C ALA A 332 20.20 -0.63 -10.50
N ALA A 333 19.67 -1.82 -10.78
CA ALA A 333 20.45 -2.94 -11.31
C ALA A 333 21.16 -2.63 -12.64
N LYS A 334 20.55 -1.77 -13.47
CA LYS A 334 21.16 -1.20 -14.70
C LYS A 334 22.55 -0.57 -14.46
N HIS A 335 22.76 -0.02 -13.26
CA HIS A 335 23.97 0.68 -12.84
C HIS A 335 25.02 -0.25 -12.22
N MET A 336 24.77 -1.56 -12.18
CA MET A 336 25.74 -2.56 -11.72
C MET A 336 26.09 -3.53 -12.86
N TRP A 337 27.31 -4.05 -12.84
CA TRP A 337 27.72 -5.07 -13.81
C TRP A 337 27.00 -6.40 -13.58
N PRO A 338 26.43 -7.03 -14.62
CA PRO A 338 25.82 -8.36 -14.52
C PRO A 338 26.75 -9.42 -13.93
N SER A 339 28.06 -9.34 -14.21
CA SER A 339 29.07 -10.25 -13.66
C SER A 339 29.21 -10.14 -12.15
N ASP A 340 29.12 -8.93 -11.61
CA ASP A 340 29.26 -8.70 -10.16
C ASP A 340 28.00 -9.15 -9.42
N LEU A 341 26.83 -8.83 -9.99
CA LEU A 341 25.53 -9.30 -9.50
C LEU A 341 25.46 -10.83 -9.46
N ARG A 342 25.95 -11.52 -10.50
CA ARG A 342 26.02 -12.99 -10.53
C ARG A 342 26.78 -13.54 -9.33
N VAL A 343 27.96 -13.01 -9.03
CA VAL A 343 28.77 -13.46 -7.90
C VAL A 343 28.05 -13.24 -6.57
N ILE A 344 27.34 -12.12 -6.42
CA ILE A 344 26.54 -11.84 -5.22
C ILE A 344 25.39 -12.86 -5.10
N TYR A 345 24.61 -13.06 -6.16
CA TYR A 345 23.44 -13.94 -6.16
C TYR A 345 23.79 -15.41 -5.92
N ASP A 346 24.89 -15.89 -6.50
CA ASP A 346 25.37 -17.27 -6.34
C ASP A 346 25.77 -17.56 -4.87
N ARG A 347 26.18 -16.54 -4.12
CA ARG A 347 26.59 -16.66 -2.71
C ARG A 347 25.46 -16.48 -1.70
N LEU A 348 24.25 -16.19 -2.15
CA LEU A 348 23.10 -16.07 -1.25
C LEU A 348 22.74 -17.43 -0.64
N HIS A 349 22.24 -17.42 0.59
CA HIS A 349 21.68 -18.60 1.24
C HIS A 349 20.42 -19.09 0.50
N ASN A 350 20.07 -20.35 0.73
CA ASN A 350 18.71 -20.83 0.46
C ASN A 350 17.74 -20.21 1.48
N LEU A 351 16.47 -20.12 1.13
CA LEU A 351 15.42 -19.60 1.99
C LEU A 351 15.27 -20.44 3.26
N ASN A 352 15.01 -19.77 4.38
CA ASN A 352 14.98 -20.41 5.68
C ASN A 352 13.73 -21.30 5.86
N THR A 353 13.93 -22.61 6.03
CA THR A 353 12.85 -23.59 6.18
C THR A 353 12.01 -23.39 7.45
N ASP A 354 12.55 -22.72 8.48
CA ASP A 354 11.79 -22.38 9.69
C ASP A 354 10.63 -21.40 9.42
N HIS A 355 10.66 -20.75 8.25
CA HIS A 355 9.63 -19.84 7.77
C HIS A 355 8.68 -20.47 6.73
N GLY A 356 8.69 -21.81 6.61
CA GLY A 356 7.76 -22.55 5.75
C GLY A 356 8.19 -22.68 4.28
N PHE A 357 9.41 -22.24 3.93
CA PHE A 357 9.96 -22.44 2.60
C PHE A 357 10.43 -23.90 2.38
N PRO A 358 10.29 -24.45 1.17
CA PRO A 358 10.85 -25.75 0.82
C PRO A 358 12.37 -25.80 0.98
N SER A 359 12.92 -26.96 1.35
CA SER A 359 14.38 -27.15 1.36
C SER A 359 14.97 -26.92 -0.02
N GLY A 360 16.06 -26.16 -0.09
CA GLY A 360 16.71 -25.80 -1.36
C GLY A 360 16.05 -24.65 -2.12
N ALA A 361 14.97 -24.05 -1.62
CA ALA A 361 14.36 -22.89 -2.26
C ALA A 361 15.36 -21.71 -2.30
N ARG A 362 15.52 -21.08 -3.47
CA ARG A 362 16.36 -19.89 -3.66
C ARG A 362 15.53 -18.61 -3.47
N PRO A 363 16.13 -17.50 -3.02
CA PRO A 363 15.44 -16.22 -2.98
C PRO A 363 15.00 -15.80 -4.39
N TYR A 364 13.77 -15.30 -4.51
CA TYR A 364 13.28 -14.73 -5.76
C TYR A 364 13.90 -13.35 -5.96
N ILE A 365 14.61 -13.15 -7.07
CA ILE A 365 15.28 -11.89 -7.38
C ILE A 365 14.57 -11.26 -8.58
N TYR A 366 14.33 -9.97 -8.51
CA TYR A 366 13.94 -9.17 -9.67
C TYR A 366 14.72 -7.86 -9.69
N GLN A 367 15.13 -7.47 -10.89
CA GLN A 367 16.13 -6.44 -11.10
C GLN A 367 15.50 -5.22 -11.73
N GLU A 368 15.73 -4.04 -11.15
CA GLU A 368 15.35 -2.79 -11.78
C GLU A 368 16.30 -2.46 -12.93
N VAL A 369 15.85 -2.72 -14.15
CA VAL A 369 16.55 -2.30 -15.36
C VAL A 369 15.59 -1.52 -16.23
N ILE A 370 15.70 -0.19 -16.17
CA ILE A 370 14.92 0.70 -17.02
C ILE A 370 15.51 0.66 -18.44
N ASP A 371 14.84 -0.07 -19.32
CA ASP A 371 15.20 -0.17 -20.74
C ASP A 371 13.93 -0.04 -21.61
N LEU A 372 13.77 1.13 -22.21
CA LEU A 372 12.72 1.43 -23.21
C LEU A 372 13.23 1.29 -24.66
N GLY A 373 14.46 0.82 -24.85
CA GLY A 373 15.17 0.74 -26.13
C GLY A 373 16.03 1.97 -26.42
N GLY A 374 17.04 1.80 -27.29
CA GLY A 374 17.89 2.89 -27.77
C GLY A 374 19.01 3.32 -26.82
N GLU A 375 19.34 2.51 -25.83
CA GLU A 375 20.43 2.74 -24.87
C GLU A 375 21.54 1.69 -24.99
N ALA A 376 22.71 2.01 -24.45
CA ALA A 376 23.90 1.17 -24.50
C ALA A 376 23.87 -0.02 -23.53
N VAL A 377 23.02 0.04 -22.50
CA VAL A 377 22.79 -1.05 -21.54
C VAL A 377 21.41 -1.65 -21.82
N SER A 378 21.36 -2.96 -22.01
CA SER A 378 20.12 -3.67 -22.28
C SER A 378 19.68 -4.50 -21.09
N ARG A 379 18.36 -4.57 -20.89
CA ARG A 379 17.74 -5.50 -19.93
C ARG A 379 18.05 -6.97 -20.21
N ASP A 380 18.32 -7.33 -21.46
CA ASP A 380 18.65 -8.71 -21.86
C ASP A 380 19.98 -9.20 -21.28
N GLU A 381 20.85 -8.29 -20.84
CA GLU A 381 22.09 -8.64 -20.11
C GLU A 381 21.82 -9.22 -18.72
N TYR A 382 20.63 -8.98 -18.15
CA TYR A 382 20.26 -9.30 -16.76
C TYR A 382 19.29 -10.49 -16.65
N THR A 383 18.57 -10.84 -17.72
CA THR A 383 17.63 -11.97 -17.73
C THR A 383 18.29 -13.33 -17.47
N PRO A 384 19.58 -13.59 -17.81
CA PRO A 384 20.23 -14.84 -17.42
C PRO A 384 20.56 -14.94 -15.92
N LEU A 385 20.35 -13.86 -15.15
CA LEU A 385 20.60 -13.82 -13.71
C LEU A 385 19.32 -14.04 -12.90
N ALA A 386 18.28 -13.28 -13.24
CA ALA A 386 17.01 -13.26 -12.53
C ALA A 386 15.93 -12.53 -13.35
N ALA A 387 14.72 -12.43 -12.81
CA ALA A 387 13.65 -11.64 -13.44
C ALA A 387 14.04 -10.15 -13.54
N VAL A 388 13.44 -9.43 -14.49
CA VAL A 388 13.70 -8.01 -14.74
C VAL A 388 12.37 -7.25 -14.76
N THR A 389 12.36 -6.04 -14.22
CA THR A 389 11.23 -5.10 -14.31
C THR A 389 10.95 -4.70 -15.75
N GLU A 390 9.80 -5.09 -16.29
CA GLU A 390 9.43 -4.83 -17.68
C GLU A 390 8.74 -3.45 -17.83
N PHE A 391 9.53 -2.37 -17.86
CA PHE A 391 9.01 -1.00 -17.93
C PHE A 391 8.17 -0.70 -19.18
N LYS A 392 8.41 -1.40 -20.31
CA LYS A 392 7.59 -1.21 -21.53
C LYS A 392 6.16 -1.71 -21.33
N PHE A 393 5.94 -2.67 -20.43
CA PHE A 393 4.61 -3.21 -20.12
C PHE A 393 3.67 -2.11 -19.64
N GLY A 394 4.05 -1.39 -18.58
CA GLY A 394 3.23 -0.32 -18.00
C GLY A 394 3.06 0.86 -18.95
N MET A 395 4.09 1.20 -19.73
CA MET A 395 4.06 2.25 -20.74
C MET A 395 3.05 1.97 -21.85
N GLU A 396 3.11 0.79 -22.47
CA GLU A 396 2.24 0.44 -23.61
C GLU A 396 0.78 0.23 -23.17
N LEU A 397 0.53 -0.38 -22.01
CA LEU A 397 -0.83 -0.48 -21.49
C LEU A 397 -1.39 0.88 -21.08
N SER A 398 -0.59 1.75 -20.47
CA SER A 398 -1.01 3.13 -20.16
C SER A 398 -1.40 3.87 -21.43
N ARG A 399 -0.57 3.77 -22.48
CA ARG A 399 -0.86 4.35 -23.79
C ARG A 399 -2.17 3.81 -24.39
N ALA A 400 -2.38 2.50 -24.37
CA ALA A 400 -3.58 1.88 -24.94
C ALA A 400 -4.86 2.31 -24.21
N PHE A 401 -4.88 2.23 -22.87
CA PHE A 401 -6.07 2.58 -22.08
C PHE A 401 -6.34 4.08 -21.98
N GLN A 402 -5.35 4.94 -22.28
CA GLN A 402 -5.55 6.38 -22.47
C GLN A 402 -6.00 6.77 -23.90
N GLY A 403 -6.14 5.80 -24.81
CA GLY A 403 -6.56 6.05 -26.20
C GLY A 403 -5.42 6.42 -27.15
N GLY A 404 -4.16 6.33 -26.71
CA GLY A 404 -2.98 6.49 -27.56
C GLY A 404 -2.64 5.26 -28.41
N ASN A 405 -3.37 4.16 -28.21
CA ASN A 405 -3.39 2.99 -29.09
C ASN A 405 -4.75 2.26 -28.94
N GLN A 406 -5.15 1.46 -29.94
CA GLN A 406 -6.42 0.72 -29.89
C GLN A 406 -6.28 -0.58 -29.09
N LEU A 407 -7.30 -0.93 -28.30
CA LEU A 407 -7.26 -2.15 -27.47
C LEU A 407 -7.20 -3.44 -28.29
N ARG A 408 -7.76 -3.48 -29.51
CA ARG A 408 -7.68 -4.68 -30.38
C ARG A 408 -6.26 -5.21 -30.61
N TRP A 409 -5.27 -4.32 -30.58
CA TRP A 409 -3.89 -4.71 -30.84
C TRP A 409 -3.30 -5.57 -29.73
N LEU A 410 -3.91 -5.58 -28.55
CA LEU A 410 -3.50 -6.41 -27.42
C LEU A 410 -3.75 -7.92 -27.65
N VAL A 411 -4.33 -8.33 -28.79
CA VAL A 411 -4.56 -9.74 -29.16
C VAL A 411 -3.29 -10.59 -29.13
N ASN A 412 -2.13 -9.99 -29.40
CA ASN A 412 -0.82 -10.65 -29.35
C ASN A 412 0.09 -10.06 -28.27
N TRP A 413 -0.49 -9.55 -27.18
CA TRP A 413 0.24 -8.95 -26.07
C TRP A 413 1.30 -9.90 -25.48
N GLY A 414 2.54 -9.43 -25.39
CA GLY A 414 3.68 -10.25 -24.95
C GLY A 414 4.96 -9.92 -25.72
N PRO A 415 5.87 -10.90 -25.93
CA PRO A 415 7.17 -10.66 -26.57
C PRO A 415 7.09 -10.02 -27.97
N GLN A 416 5.99 -10.23 -28.70
CA GLN A 416 5.73 -9.63 -30.02
C GLN A 416 5.64 -8.10 -29.97
N TRP A 417 5.40 -7.52 -28.80
CA TRP A 417 5.43 -6.08 -28.54
C TRP A 417 6.83 -5.56 -28.20
N GLY A 418 7.86 -6.41 -28.37
CA GLY A 418 9.21 -6.08 -27.92
C GLY A 418 9.33 -6.06 -26.40
N LEU A 419 8.51 -6.85 -25.71
CA LEU A 419 8.65 -7.16 -24.27
C LEU A 419 9.58 -8.37 -24.09
N LEU A 420 10.09 -8.58 -22.89
CA LEU A 420 10.87 -9.74 -22.49
C LEU A 420 10.06 -11.05 -22.60
N ALA A 421 10.74 -12.19 -22.43
CA ALA A 421 10.04 -13.44 -22.22
C ALA A 421 9.25 -13.42 -20.89
N SER A 422 8.08 -14.06 -20.88
CA SER A 422 7.12 -13.98 -19.78
C SER A 422 7.69 -14.51 -18.45
N ASP A 423 8.51 -15.54 -18.48
CA ASP A 423 9.09 -16.23 -17.32
C ASP A 423 10.21 -15.44 -16.62
N VAL A 424 10.74 -14.41 -17.29
CA VAL A 424 11.78 -13.52 -16.76
C VAL A 424 11.29 -12.08 -16.56
N SER A 425 9.96 -11.87 -16.62
CA SER A 425 9.35 -10.53 -16.56
C SER A 425 8.61 -10.29 -15.25
N LEU A 426 9.01 -9.27 -14.49
CA LEU A 426 8.17 -8.66 -13.47
C LEU A 426 7.42 -7.47 -14.07
N THR A 427 6.09 -7.51 -14.05
CA THR A 427 5.23 -6.54 -14.72
C THR A 427 4.46 -5.68 -13.73
N PHE A 428 4.24 -4.41 -14.08
CA PHE A 428 3.44 -3.47 -13.29
C PHE A 428 2.86 -2.39 -14.23
N ILE A 429 1.77 -1.75 -13.82
CA ILE A 429 1.23 -0.59 -14.54
C ILE A 429 2.04 0.66 -14.16
N ASP A 430 2.19 0.88 -12.86
CA ASP A 430 2.98 1.95 -12.26
C ASP A 430 3.87 1.39 -11.15
N ASN A 431 4.92 2.12 -10.82
CA ASN A 431 5.76 1.90 -9.66
C ASN A 431 5.88 3.20 -8.85
N HIS A 432 6.67 3.17 -7.78
CA HIS A 432 6.82 4.32 -6.89
C HIS A 432 7.52 5.52 -7.54
N ASP A 433 8.33 5.31 -8.57
CA ASP A 433 9.04 6.37 -9.32
C ASP A 433 8.15 6.99 -10.40
N ASN A 434 7.67 6.17 -11.34
CA ASN A 434 7.00 6.66 -12.54
C ASN A 434 5.62 7.24 -12.26
N GLN A 435 4.96 6.87 -11.15
CA GLN A 435 3.73 7.53 -10.72
C GLN A 435 3.96 9.00 -10.32
N ARG A 436 5.21 9.38 -10.05
CA ARG A 436 5.66 10.75 -9.72
C ARG A 436 6.31 11.46 -10.92
N GLY A 437 6.42 10.79 -12.06
CA GLY A 437 7.21 11.28 -13.20
C GLY A 437 8.72 11.14 -12.99
N HIS A 438 9.16 10.39 -11.99
CA HIS A 438 10.57 10.01 -11.84
C HIS A 438 10.85 8.75 -12.67
N GLY A 439 12.10 8.56 -13.09
CA GLY A 439 12.46 7.43 -13.93
C GLY A 439 11.87 7.54 -15.35
N ALA A 440 11.32 6.43 -15.86
CA ALA A 440 10.87 6.33 -17.24
C ALA A 440 9.37 5.99 -17.38
N GLY A 441 8.85 6.13 -18.60
CA GLY A 441 7.48 5.73 -18.97
C GLY A 441 6.54 6.89 -19.32
N GLY A 442 6.92 8.14 -19.02
CA GLY A 442 6.13 9.32 -19.41
C GLY A 442 4.74 9.33 -18.77
N SER A 443 3.67 9.39 -19.59
CA SER A 443 2.28 9.45 -19.11
C SER A 443 1.77 8.07 -18.66
N ILE A 444 2.22 7.62 -17.49
CA ILE A 444 1.81 6.37 -16.87
C ILE A 444 0.45 6.53 -16.16
N LEU A 445 -0.41 5.51 -16.27
CA LEU A 445 -1.66 5.44 -15.51
C LEU A 445 -1.37 5.21 -14.03
N THR A 446 -2.01 6.00 -13.18
CA THR A 446 -1.90 5.88 -11.71
C THR A 446 -3.29 5.90 -11.08
N TYR A 447 -3.37 5.80 -9.76
CA TYR A 447 -4.62 5.98 -9.01
C TYR A 447 -5.34 7.31 -9.34
N LYS A 448 -4.61 8.34 -9.79
CA LYS A 448 -5.17 9.65 -10.19
C LYS A 448 -6.01 9.58 -11.47
N GLN A 449 -5.90 8.51 -12.27
CA GLN A 449 -6.74 8.19 -13.42
C GLN A 449 -7.50 6.88 -13.17
N ALA A 450 -8.22 6.82 -12.04
CA ALA A 450 -8.75 5.57 -11.46
C ALA A 450 -9.53 4.67 -12.44
N ARG A 451 -10.34 5.23 -13.35
CA ARG A 451 -11.16 4.44 -14.29
C ARG A 451 -10.29 3.65 -15.27
N GLN A 452 -9.36 4.31 -15.94
CA GLN A 452 -8.41 3.68 -16.86
C GLN A 452 -7.40 2.81 -16.12
N TYR A 453 -6.91 3.27 -14.95
CA TYR A 453 -5.96 2.52 -14.13
C TYR A 453 -6.50 1.14 -13.73
N LYS A 454 -7.74 1.08 -13.22
CA LYS A 454 -8.40 -0.19 -12.90
C LYS A 454 -8.51 -1.11 -14.11
N ALA A 455 -8.72 -0.57 -15.31
CA ALA A 455 -8.81 -1.35 -16.54
C ALA A 455 -7.46 -1.93 -16.96
N ALA A 456 -6.40 -1.12 -16.91
CA ALA A 456 -5.05 -1.58 -17.18
C ALA A 456 -4.59 -2.66 -16.17
N VAL A 457 -4.87 -2.46 -14.87
CA VAL A 457 -4.58 -3.46 -13.82
C VAL A 457 -5.41 -4.73 -14.02
N ALA A 458 -6.69 -4.62 -14.39
CA ALA A 458 -7.52 -5.79 -14.67
C ALA A 458 -7.00 -6.57 -15.89
N PHE A 459 -6.54 -5.89 -16.95
CA PHE A 459 -5.90 -6.55 -18.09
C PHE A 459 -4.61 -7.27 -17.67
N MET A 460 -3.74 -6.60 -16.90
CA MET A 460 -2.51 -7.21 -16.35
C MET A 460 -2.81 -8.48 -15.54
N LEU A 461 -3.81 -8.44 -14.66
CA LEU A 461 -4.17 -9.59 -13.82
C LEU A 461 -4.88 -10.70 -14.62
N ALA A 462 -5.67 -10.33 -15.63
CA ALA A 462 -6.38 -11.28 -16.49
C ALA A 462 -5.49 -11.94 -17.54
N HIS A 463 -4.41 -11.30 -17.99
CA HIS A 463 -3.50 -11.86 -18.99
C HIS A 463 -2.43 -12.76 -18.34
N PRO A 464 -2.04 -13.91 -18.94
CA PRO A 464 -1.07 -14.84 -18.32
C PRO A 464 0.38 -14.36 -18.31
N TYR A 465 0.70 -13.29 -19.06
CA TYR A 465 2.07 -12.78 -19.21
C TYR A 465 2.62 -12.22 -17.89
N GLY A 466 3.87 -12.56 -17.59
CA GLY A 466 4.68 -11.99 -16.51
C GLY A 466 4.20 -12.31 -15.09
N GLU A 467 5.02 -11.88 -14.13
CA GLU A 467 4.67 -11.86 -12.70
C GLU A 467 4.18 -10.45 -12.32
N PRO A 468 2.89 -10.25 -12.00
CA PRO A 468 2.32 -8.93 -11.77
C PRO A 468 2.62 -8.40 -10.36
N GLN A 469 3.13 -7.17 -10.29
CA GLN A 469 3.25 -6.38 -9.08
C GLN A 469 2.19 -5.28 -9.07
N LEU A 470 1.49 -5.15 -7.94
CA LEU A 470 0.50 -4.09 -7.70
C LEU A 470 1.11 -2.99 -6.85
N MET A 471 0.94 -1.75 -7.25
CA MET A 471 1.31 -0.60 -6.44
C MET A 471 0.29 -0.39 -5.30
N SER A 472 0.77 0.12 -4.16
CA SER A 472 -0.08 0.59 -3.07
C SER A 472 0.48 1.89 -2.51
N SER A 473 -0.15 3.00 -2.88
CA SER A 473 0.39 4.35 -2.73
C SER A 473 -0.10 5.06 -1.47
N PHE A 474 0.53 6.19 -1.17
CA PHE A 474 -0.05 7.26 -0.38
C PHE A 474 -0.37 8.45 -1.28
N ASP A 475 -1.30 9.29 -0.88
CA ASP A 475 -1.70 10.46 -1.65
C ASP A 475 -0.59 11.52 -1.66
N PHE A 476 -0.32 12.11 -2.83
CA PHE A 476 0.69 13.16 -2.97
C PHE A 476 0.31 14.16 -4.06
N VAL A 477 0.67 15.42 -3.82
CA VAL A 477 0.61 16.51 -4.81
C VAL A 477 2.02 16.90 -5.26
N ASN A 478 2.96 16.96 -4.31
CA ASN A 478 4.39 17.17 -4.57
C ASN A 478 5.08 15.82 -4.82
N THR A 479 5.86 15.72 -5.90
CA THR A 479 6.60 14.50 -6.27
C THR A 479 7.64 14.12 -5.21
N GLU A 480 8.22 15.11 -4.54
CA GLU A 480 9.23 14.93 -3.47
C GLU A 480 8.61 14.66 -2.09
N ALA A 481 7.28 14.66 -1.96
CA ALA A 481 6.65 14.44 -0.67
C ALA A 481 6.87 12.99 -0.19
N GLY A 482 7.35 12.88 1.05
CA GLY A 482 7.37 11.63 1.80
C GLY A 482 5.98 11.15 2.22
N PRO A 483 5.88 9.97 2.87
CA PRO A 483 4.61 9.40 3.31
C PRO A 483 3.94 10.25 4.39
N PRO A 484 2.64 10.03 4.68
CA PRO A 484 1.94 10.68 5.78
C PRO A 484 2.72 10.54 7.09
N MET A 485 3.06 11.67 7.71
CA MET A 485 3.91 11.73 8.90
C MET A 485 3.42 12.78 9.91
N ASP A 486 3.70 12.54 11.19
CA ASP A 486 3.46 13.52 12.25
C ASP A 486 4.54 14.62 12.27
N SER A 487 4.39 15.61 13.15
CA SER A 487 5.34 16.73 13.26
C SER A 487 6.75 16.32 13.73
N SER A 488 6.89 15.13 14.31
CA SER A 488 8.20 14.55 14.69
C SER A 488 8.78 13.68 13.59
N GLY A 489 8.09 13.57 12.47
CA GLY A 489 8.46 12.77 11.31
C GLY A 489 8.25 11.27 11.45
N ASN A 490 7.44 10.83 12.42
CA ASN A 490 7.03 9.43 12.48
C ASN A 490 5.93 9.17 11.44
N ILE A 491 6.02 8.04 10.74
CA ILE A 491 5.03 7.65 9.73
C ILE A 491 3.69 7.34 10.42
N ILE A 492 2.63 7.98 9.95
CA ILE A 492 1.25 7.73 10.39
C ILE A 492 0.77 6.43 9.75
N SER A 493 0.32 5.50 10.59
CA SER A 493 -0.15 4.19 10.11
C SER A 493 -1.45 4.32 9.30
N PRO A 494 -1.66 3.49 8.25
CA PRO A 494 -2.96 3.42 7.58
C PRO A 494 -4.06 3.06 8.57
N SER A 495 -5.20 3.76 8.51
CA SER A 495 -6.43 3.33 9.17
C SER A 495 -7.30 2.55 8.18
N ILE A 496 -8.08 1.58 8.66
CA ILE A 496 -9.07 0.88 7.84
C ILE A 496 -10.45 1.44 8.16
N ASN A 497 -11.11 1.98 7.14
CA ASN A 497 -12.44 2.54 7.24
C ASN A 497 -13.51 1.42 7.24
N SER A 498 -14.75 1.76 7.60
CA SER A 498 -15.86 0.78 7.67
C SER A 498 -16.23 0.17 6.31
N ASP A 499 -15.93 0.85 5.22
CA ASP A 499 -16.09 0.39 3.83
C ASP A 499 -14.85 -0.37 3.30
N ASN A 500 -13.90 -0.70 4.19
CA ASN A 500 -12.65 -1.39 3.91
C ASN A 500 -11.63 -0.59 3.08
N THR A 501 -11.87 0.71 2.83
CA THR A 501 -10.87 1.63 2.27
C THR A 501 -9.84 2.04 3.33
N CYS A 502 -8.77 2.71 2.91
CA CYS A 502 -7.78 3.26 3.83
C CYS A 502 -8.05 4.74 4.15
N GLY A 503 -7.73 5.15 5.37
CA GLY A 503 -7.63 6.55 5.77
C GLY A 503 -6.19 7.00 6.00
N ASN A 504 -6.01 8.16 6.65
CA ASN A 504 -4.70 8.76 6.95
C ASN A 504 -3.82 9.05 5.72
N GLY A 505 -4.43 9.35 4.57
CA GLY A 505 -3.71 9.69 3.33
C GLY A 505 -3.14 8.49 2.56
N TRP A 506 -3.55 7.27 2.90
CA TRP A 506 -3.16 6.06 2.17
C TRP A 506 -4.19 5.71 1.09
N ILE A 507 -3.74 5.47 -0.14
CA ILE A 507 -4.63 5.16 -1.29
C ILE A 507 -5.13 3.72 -1.23
N CYS A 508 -4.23 2.78 -0.92
CA CYS A 508 -4.54 1.36 -0.81
C CYS A 508 -5.27 0.77 -2.02
N GLU A 509 -4.72 0.92 -3.22
CA GLU A 509 -5.22 0.37 -4.48
C GLU A 509 -5.49 -1.15 -4.35
N HIS A 510 -4.63 -1.88 -3.63
CA HIS A 510 -4.80 -3.30 -3.32
C HIS A 510 -6.11 -3.65 -2.57
N ARG A 511 -6.81 -2.68 -1.98
CA ARG A 511 -8.12 -2.86 -1.30
C ARG A 511 -9.30 -2.47 -2.17
N TRP A 512 -9.07 -1.90 -3.36
CA TRP A 512 -10.14 -1.59 -4.28
C TRP A 512 -10.76 -2.88 -4.78
N ARG A 513 -12.09 -2.96 -4.76
CA ARG A 513 -12.83 -4.18 -5.13
C ARG A 513 -12.40 -4.74 -6.47
N GLN A 514 -12.31 -3.87 -7.46
CA GLN A 514 -11.90 -4.20 -8.81
C GLN A 514 -10.50 -4.85 -8.85
N ILE A 515 -9.60 -4.47 -7.94
CA ILE A 515 -8.21 -4.97 -7.92
C ILE A 515 -8.12 -6.29 -7.14
N TYR A 516 -8.58 -6.34 -5.88
CA TYR A 516 -8.46 -7.59 -5.10
C TYR A 516 -9.30 -8.73 -5.70
N GLN A 517 -10.43 -8.41 -6.35
CA GLN A 517 -11.21 -9.43 -7.05
C GLN A 517 -10.49 -9.92 -8.31
N MET A 518 -9.77 -9.05 -9.01
CA MET A 518 -8.96 -9.47 -10.16
C MET A 518 -7.72 -10.28 -9.74
N VAL A 519 -7.21 -10.13 -8.51
CA VAL A 519 -6.23 -11.06 -7.94
C VAL A 519 -6.84 -12.45 -7.79
N GLN A 520 -8.08 -12.55 -7.30
CA GLN A 520 -8.78 -13.84 -7.25
C GLN A 520 -9.12 -14.40 -8.63
N PHE A 521 -9.49 -13.55 -9.59
CA PHE A 521 -9.66 -13.93 -10.99
C PHE A 521 -8.38 -14.61 -11.52
N ARG A 522 -7.22 -14.00 -11.30
CA ARG A 522 -5.92 -14.55 -11.71
C ARG A 522 -5.65 -15.92 -11.07
N ASN A 523 -5.93 -16.05 -9.77
CA ASN A 523 -5.76 -17.32 -9.03
C ASN A 523 -6.66 -18.44 -9.59
N VAL A 524 -7.92 -18.12 -9.91
CA VAL A 524 -8.86 -19.10 -10.51
C VAL A 524 -8.42 -19.50 -11.92
N ALA A 525 -7.86 -18.56 -12.68
CA ALA A 525 -7.38 -18.76 -14.04
C ALA A 525 -5.94 -19.34 -14.13
N LEU A 526 -5.30 -19.62 -12.98
CA LEU A 526 -3.91 -20.06 -12.94
C LEU A 526 -3.67 -21.30 -13.83
N GLY A 527 -2.57 -21.28 -14.60
CA GLY A 527 -2.20 -22.38 -15.50
C GLY A 527 -2.99 -22.44 -16.83
N THR A 528 -3.88 -21.49 -17.10
CA THR A 528 -4.62 -21.41 -18.37
C THR A 528 -4.05 -20.34 -19.31
N GLY A 529 -4.11 -20.54 -20.62
CA GLY A 529 -3.81 -19.53 -21.62
C GLY A 529 -4.99 -18.59 -21.91
N VAL A 530 -4.78 -17.61 -22.80
CA VAL A 530 -5.86 -16.83 -23.41
C VAL A 530 -6.50 -17.65 -24.54
N ASN A 531 -7.82 -17.63 -24.63
CA ASN A 531 -8.59 -18.23 -25.74
C ASN A 531 -9.84 -17.39 -26.03
N ASP A 532 -10.50 -17.69 -27.15
CA ASP A 532 -11.73 -17.03 -27.59
C ASP A 532 -11.65 -15.50 -27.55
N TRP A 533 -10.53 -14.96 -28.04
CA TRP A 533 -10.35 -13.52 -28.20
C TRP A 533 -11.42 -12.96 -29.14
N TRP A 534 -12.02 -11.85 -28.73
CA TRP A 534 -12.95 -11.08 -29.51
C TRP A 534 -12.59 -9.60 -29.42
N ASP A 535 -12.71 -8.89 -30.53
CA ASP A 535 -12.67 -7.43 -30.57
C ASP A 535 -13.64 -6.88 -31.62
N ASN A 536 -14.00 -5.60 -31.48
CA ASN A 536 -14.86 -4.90 -32.42
C ASN A 536 -14.09 -4.22 -33.58
N GLY A 537 -12.81 -4.53 -33.77
CA GLY A 537 -11.93 -3.76 -34.66
C GLY A 537 -11.50 -2.40 -34.09
N GLY A 538 -11.71 -2.14 -32.79
CA GLY A 538 -11.40 -0.88 -32.11
C GLY A 538 -11.02 -1.07 -30.64
N ASN A 539 -11.78 -0.45 -29.73
CA ASN A 539 -11.53 -0.37 -28.29
C ASN A 539 -12.49 -1.18 -27.43
N GLN A 540 -13.25 -2.12 -28.01
CA GLN A 540 -13.96 -3.15 -27.27
C GLN A 540 -13.24 -4.48 -27.50
N ILE A 541 -12.83 -5.12 -26.41
CA ILE A 541 -12.14 -6.41 -26.44
C ILE A 541 -12.72 -7.33 -25.36
N ALA A 542 -12.66 -8.64 -25.59
CA ALA A 542 -13.00 -9.65 -24.61
C ALA A 542 -12.20 -10.92 -24.86
N PHE A 543 -11.95 -11.70 -23.81
CA PHE A 543 -11.29 -12.99 -23.94
C PHE A 543 -11.58 -13.91 -22.75
N CYS A 544 -11.37 -15.20 -22.97
CA CYS A 544 -11.41 -16.23 -21.95
C CYS A 544 -10.01 -16.55 -21.40
N ARG A 545 -9.99 -17.11 -20.20
CA ARG A 545 -8.84 -17.79 -19.60
C ARG A 545 -9.19 -19.26 -19.38
N GLY A 546 -8.83 -20.07 -20.38
CA GLY A 546 -9.33 -21.44 -20.53
C GLY A 546 -10.86 -21.49 -20.45
N GLY A 547 -11.36 -22.48 -19.71
CA GLY A 547 -12.76 -22.54 -19.26
C GLY A 547 -12.96 -22.09 -17.81
N GLN A 548 -12.10 -21.19 -17.30
CA GLN A 548 -12.10 -20.80 -15.88
C GLN A 548 -12.64 -19.39 -15.64
N ALA A 549 -12.36 -18.46 -16.56
CA ALA A 549 -12.73 -17.06 -16.39
C ALA A 549 -12.92 -16.34 -17.73
N PHE A 550 -13.69 -15.25 -17.71
CA PHE A 550 -14.00 -14.40 -18.86
C PHE A 550 -13.93 -12.93 -18.44
N ILE A 551 -13.36 -12.09 -19.31
CA ILE A 551 -13.27 -10.64 -19.10
C ILE A 551 -13.58 -9.89 -20.40
N ALA A 552 -14.21 -8.72 -20.26
CA ALA A 552 -14.48 -7.80 -21.35
C ALA A 552 -14.17 -6.35 -20.93
N PHE A 553 -13.80 -5.53 -21.92
CA PHE A 553 -13.43 -4.13 -21.77
C PHE A 553 -14.18 -3.28 -22.80
N ASN A 554 -14.61 -2.08 -22.40
CA ASN A 554 -15.19 -1.09 -23.29
C ASN A 554 -14.55 0.29 -23.12
N ASN A 555 -13.55 0.60 -23.96
CA ASN A 555 -12.92 1.92 -24.00
C ASN A 555 -13.40 2.73 -25.23
N GLU A 556 -14.62 2.48 -25.69
CA GLU A 556 -15.30 3.27 -26.74
C GLU A 556 -16.25 4.31 -26.13
N TYR A 557 -16.72 5.24 -26.97
CA TYR A 557 -17.75 6.23 -26.62
C TYR A 557 -19.19 5.70 -26.75
N TRP A 558 -19.37 4.42 -27.02
CA TRP A 558 -20.69 3.76 -27.08
C TRP A 558 -20.69 2.44 -26.30
N THR A 559 -21.88 1.97 -25.95
CA THR A 559 -22.10 0.75 -25.18
C THR A 559 -21.62 -0.50 -25.93
N LEU A 560 -20.83 -1.35 -25.25
CA LEU A 560 -20.62 -2.74 -25.65
C LEU A 560 -21.91 -3.49 -25.34
N ASN A 561 -22.55 -4.07 -26.33
CA ASN A 561 -23.72 -4.94 -26.19
C ASN A 561 -23.63 -6.08 -27.20
N GLN A 562 -23.05 -7.20 -26.78
CA GLN A 562 -22.73 -8.32 -27.68
C GLN A 562 -23.00 -9.67 -27.00
N ASN A 563 -23.48 -10.65 -27.77
CA ASN A 563 -23.57 -12.03 -27.30
C ASN A 563 -22.24 -12.74 -27.57
N LEU A 564 -21.41 -12.93 -26.54
CA LEU A 564 -20.03 -13.41 -26.66
C LEU A 564 -19.85 -14.82 -26.08
N GLN A 565 -18.88 -15.57 -26.60
CA GLN A 565 -18.46 -16.84 -26.01
C GLN A 565 -17.69 -16.54 -24.71
N THR A 566 -18.18 -17.05 -23.58
CA THR A 566 -17.55 -16.84 -22.27
C THR A 566 -16.67 -18.01 -21.84
N CYS A 567 -16.78 -19.15 -22.54
CA CYS A 567 -16.08 -20.39 -22.22
C CYS A 567 -16.44 -20.97 -20.84
N LEU A 568 -17.44 -20.39 -20.17
CA LEU A 568 -17.92 -20.80 -18.87
C LEU A 568 -19.10 -21.76 -19.02
N PRO A 569 -19.28 -22.69 -18.07
CA PRO A 569 -20.50 -23.50 -18.00
C PRO A 569 -21.75 -22.63 -17.84
N ALA A 570 -22.91 -23.16 -18.24
CA ALA A 570 -24.19 -22.50 -18.01
C ALA A 570 -24.42 -22.17 -16.52
N GLY A 571 -24.99 -21.00 -16.27
CA GLY A 571 -25.31 -20.52 -14.94
C GLY A 571 -25.31 -19.00 -14.83
N THR A 572 -25.62 -18.51 -13.65
CA THR A 572 -25.59 -17.08 -13.33
C THR A 572 -24.29 -16.75 -12.59
N TYR A 573 -23.59 -15.72 -13.07
CA TYR A 573 -22.30 -15.27 -12.57
C TYR A 573 -22.39 -13.81 -12.12
N CYS A 574 -21.89 -13.50 -10.92
CA CYS A 574 -21.73 -12.11 -10.48
C CYS A 574 -20.54 -11.42 -11.14
N ASP A 575 -20.73 -10.22 -11.69
CA ASP A 575 -19.62 -9.39 -12.14
C ASP A 575 -18.82 -8.89 -10.93
N ILE A 576 -17.57 -9.34 -10.84
CA ILE A 576 -16.69 -9.05 -9.70
C ILE A 576 -16.15 -7.62 -9.70
N ILE A 577 -16.33 -6.89 -10.80
CA ILE A 577 -15.93 -5.48 -10.92
C ILE A 577 -16.99 -4.59 -10.25
N SER A 578 -18.25 -4.71 -10.69
CA SER A 578 -19.35 -3.89 -10.16
C SER A 578 -19.82 -4.33 -8.77
N GLY A 579 -19.56 -5.58 -8.35
CA GLY A 579 -19.99 -6.05 -7.04
C GLY A 579 -19.34 -7.34 -6.58
N THR A 580 -20.03 -8.03 -5.69
CA THR A 580 -19.64 -9.30 -5.07
C THR A 580 -20.86 -10.20 -4.95
N ARG A 581 -20.64 -11.49 -4.75
CA ARG A 581 -21.71 -12.41 -4.37
C ARG A 581 -22.10 -12.19 -2.91
N ASN A 582 -23.40 -12.08 -2.67
CA ASN A 582 -24.00 -12.07 -1.34
C ASN A 582 -25.05 -13.19 -1.26
N GLY A 583 -24.71 -14.32 -0.64
CA GLY A 583 -25.57 -15.50 -0.62
C GLY A 583 -25.83 -16.03 -2.04
N ASN A 584 -27.07 -15.95 -2.50
CA ASN A 584 -27.48 -16.37 -3.84
C ASN A 584 -27.70 -15.21 -4.81
N SER A 585 -27.40 -13.96 -4.41
CA SER A 585 -27.53 -12.79 -5.27
C SER A 585 -26.18 -12.11 -5.52
N CYS A 586 -26.17 -11.22 -6.51
CA CYS A 586 -25.04 -10.34 -6.82
C CYS A 586 -25.36 -8.94 -6.32
N THR A 587 -24.40 -8.28 -5.67
CA THR A 587 -24.55 -6.88 -5.24
C THR A 587 -24.38 -5.89 -6.40
N GLY A 588 -23.74 -6.34 -7.48
CA GLY A 588 -23.57 -5.62 -8.74
C GLY A 588 -24.28 -6.32 -9.90
N LYS A 589 -23.73 -6.19 -11.11
CA LYS A 589 -24.25 -6.85 -12.31
C LYS A 589 -24.17 -8.38 -12.18
N SER A 590 -25.05 -9.07 -12.90
CA SER A 590 -25.00 -10.52 -13.09
C SER A 590 -25.04 -10.85 -14.58
N VAL A 591 -24.42 -11.96 -14.95
CA VAL A 591 -24.33 -12.46 -16.33
C VAL A 591 -24.91 -13.86 -16.36
N GLN A 592 -25.89 -14.06 -17.24
CA GLN A 592 -26.47 -15.37 -17.50
C GLN A 592 -25.73 -16.04 -18.66
N VAL A 593 -25.04 -17.14 -18.38
CA VAL A 593 -24.35 -17.96 -19.37
C VAL A 593 -25.28 -19.10 -19.80
N GLY A 594 -25.47 -19.25 -21.12
CA GLY A 594 -26.26 -20.30 -21.73
C GLY A 594 -25.56 -21.66 -21.80
N ASN A 595 -26.28 -22.68 -22.25
CA ASN A 595 -25.74 -24.05 -22.41
C ASN A 595 -24.65 -24.15 -23.50
N ASP A 596 -24.58 -23.20 -24.41
CA ASP A 596 -23.55 -23.06 -25.44
C ASP A 596 -22.33 -22.23 -24.97
N GLY A 597 -22.29 -21.84 -23.69
CA GLY A 597 -21.24 -21.02 -23.09
C GLY A 597 -21.33 -19.53 -23.45
N ARG A 598 -22.35 -19.10 -24.21
CA ARG A 598 -22.50 -17.70 -24.61
C ARG A 598 -23.29 -16.88 -23.59
N ALA A 599 -23.01 -15.58 -23.54
CA ALA A 599 -23.76 -14.64 -22.72
C ALA A 599 -23.83 -13.26 -23.39
N THR A 600 -24.92 -12.54 -23.14
CA THR A 600 -25.02 -11.11 -23.49
C THR A 600 -24.18 -10.28 -22.52
N ILE A 601 -23.13 -9.67 -23.05
CA ILE A 601 -22.21 -8.81 -22.31
C ILE A 601 -22.59 -7.35 -22.59
N ILE A 602 -22.84 -6.60 -21.51
CA ILE A 602 -23.22 -5.18 -21.58
C ILE A 602 -22.27 -4.35 -20.70
N ILE A 603 -21.59 -3.39 -21.31
CA ILE A 603 -20.77 -2.39 -20.63
C ILE A 603 -21.04 -1.02 -21.26
N GLY A 604 -21.74 -0.15 -20.55
CA GLY A 604 -21.98 1.24 -20.99
C GLY A 604 -20.69 2.05 -21.07
N SER A 605 -20.61 2.97 -22.03
CA SER A 605 -19.44 3.84 -22.23
C SER A 605 -19.23 4.86 -21.11
N ASP A 606 -20.26 5.11 -20.29
CA ASP A 606 -20.28 6.03 -19.15
C ASP A 606 -20.29 5.29 -17.80
N GLU A 607 -20.22 3.95 -17.78
CA GLU A 607 -20.13 3.19 -16.54
C GLU A 607 -18.88 3.55 -15.74
N TYR A 608 -19.01 3.48 -14.40
CA TYR A 608 -17.95 3.80 -13.44
C TYR A 608 -16.66 3.01 -13.69
N ASP A 609 -16.81 1.75 -14.11
CA ASP A 609 -15.74 0.87 -14.57
C ASP A 609 -16.00 0.48 -16.03
N MET A 610 -14.95 0.42 -16.83
CA MET A 610 -15.02 0.00 -18.24
C MET A 610 -14.82 -1.50 -18.45
N ILE A 611 -15.02 -2.30 -17.39
CA ILE A 611 -14.61 -3.69 -17.29
C ILE A 611 -15.81 -4.51 -16.81
N LEU A 612 -15.93 -5.73 -17.32
CA LEU A 612 -16.79 -6.77 -16.74
C LEU A 612 -15.96 -8.04 -16.62
N ALA A 613 -15.98 -8.69 -15.47
CA ALA A 613 -15.23 -9.94 -15.25
C ALA A 613 -16.04 -10.96 -14.46
N ILE A 614 -16.01 -12.22 -14.90
CA ILE A 614 -16.69 -13.36 -14.27
C ILE A 614 -15.78 -14.60 -14.28
N HIS A 615 -15.90 -15.47 -13.28
CA HIS A 615 -15.07 -16.67 -13.16
C HIS A 615 -15.78 -17.81 -12.40
N ARG A 616 -15.24 -19.04 -12.48
CA ARG A 616 -15.81 -20.24 -11.82
C ARG A 616 -15.65 -20.30 -10.30
N GLY A 617 -14.80 -19.46 -9.71
CA GLY A 617 -14.54 -19.44 -8.28
C GLY A 617 -15.81 -19.29 -7.41
N PRO A 618 -15.78 -19.76 -6.14
CA PRO A 618 -16.95 -19.83 -5.26
C PRO A 618 -17.59 -18.46 -4.99
N GLN A 619 -16.84 -17.38 -5.20
CA GLN A 619 -17.30 -16.00 -5.02
C GLN A 619 -18.27 -15.50 -6.10
N VAL A 620 -18.61 -16.30 -7.12
CA VAL A 620 -19.31 -15.77 -8.31
C VAL A 620 -20.54 -16.58 -8.74
N ARG A 621 -20.58 -17.91 -8.50
CA ARG A 621 -21.67 -18.77 -9.00
C ARG A 621 -22.85 -18.81 -8.03
N SER A 622 -23.92 -18.06 -8.27
CA SER A 622 -25.21 -18.32 -7.60
C SER A 622 -25.74 -19.69 -8.06
N LYS A 623 -26.20 -20.50 -7.11
CA LYS A 623 -26.77 -21.83 -7.42
C LYS A 623 -28.09 -21.67 -8.15
#